data_AF-A0A7Z7JFY7-F1
#
_entry.id   AF-A0A7Z7JFY7-F1
#
_cell.length_a   1.000
_cell.length_b   1.000
_cell.length_c   1.000
_cell.angle_alpha   90.00
_cell.angle_beta   90.00
_cell.angle_gamma   90.00
#
_symmetry.space_group_name_H-M   'P 1'
#
loop_
_entity.id
_entity.type
_entity.pdbx_description
1 polymer ?
#
loop_
_entity_poly.entity_id
_entity_poly.type
_entity_poly.pdbx_seq_one_letter_code
_entity_poly.pdbx_strand_id
1 'polypeptide(L)'
;MEADDAALTDDLFHQAVELVHQHRAASTALIQRHLRIGWRAAEALLERMAAETMVVRKMQNGLYLYIHGPIGEELARLTSFTREVLSALTTDRVDADQLRAAAIRHGLAKETTVSARCGEACACATLFEFPVVCFRPSAAGG
;
A
#
# COMPACT_ATOMS: atom_id res chain seq x y z
N MET A 1 11.83 -30.81 17.57
CA MET A 1 10.69 -29.89 17.40
C MET A 1 11.23 -28.46 17.33
N GLU A 2 12.19 -28.20 16.43
CA GLU A 2 12.88 -26.90 16.32
C GLU A 2 12.78 -26.28 14.92
N ALA A 3 12.43 -27.08 13.90
CA ALA A 3 12.36 -26.61 12.51
C ALA A 3 11.10 -25.75 12.20
N ASP A 4 10.05 -25.83 13.02
CA ASP A 4 8.84 -25.03 12.84
C ASP A 4 9.02 -23.58 13.38
N ASP A 5 9.93 -23.33 14.33
CA ASP A 5 10.17 -21.98 14.87
C ASP A 5 11.11 -21.14 13.97
N ALA A 6 12.01 -21.78 13.23
CA ALA A 6 12.86 -21.09 12.25
C ALA A 6 12.02 -20.38 11.15
N ALA A 7 10.79 -20.84 10.94
CA ALA A 7 9.82 -20.33 9.97
C ALA A 7 9.45 -18.85 10.15
N LEU A 8 9.62 -18.31 11.35
CA LEU A 8 9.14 -16.97 11.72
C LEU A 8 10.27 -15.95 11.86
N THR A 9 11.51 -16.33 11.59
CA THR A 9 12.61 -15.35 11.57
C THR A 9 12.38 -14.30 10.50
N ASP A 10 12.73 -13.05 10.80
CA ASP A 10 12.57 -11.94 9.84
C ASP A 10 13.37 -12.16 8.56
N ASP A 11 14.53 -12.83 8.65
CA ASP A 11 15.33 -13.18 7.48
C ASP A 11 14.59 -14.15 6.55
N LEU A 12 13.96 -15.19 7.09
CA LEU A 12 13.20 -16.15 6.28
C LEU A 12 11.93 -15.51 5.72
N PHE A 13 11.30 -14.61 6.48
CA PHE A 13 10.17 -13.81 6.00
C PHE A 13 10.55 -12.94 4.80
N HIS A 14 11.67 -12.19 4.88
CA HIS A 14 12.15 -11.40 3.76
C HIS A 14 12.48 -12.26 2.53
N GLN A 15 13.10 -13.44 2.73
CA GLN A 15 13.35 -14.38 1.63
C GLN A 15 12.05 -14.87 0.98
N ALA A 16 11.01 -15.13 1.77
CA ALA A 16 9.70 -15.54 1.26
C ALA A 16 9.01 -14.44 0.46
N VAL A 17 9.07 -13.18 0.93
CA VAL A 17 8.53 -12.01 0.22
C VAL A 17 9.21 -11.82 -1.13
N GLU A 18 10.54 -11.86 -1.13
CA GLU A 18 11.35 -11.73 -2.34
C GLU A 18 11.03 -12.84 -3.36
N LEU A 19 10.91 -14.09 -2.88
CA LEU A 19 10.53 -15.22 -3.71
C LEU A 19 9.15 -15.04 -4.36
N VAL A 20 8.16 -14.57 -3.61
CA VAL A 20 6.81 -14.31 -4.11
C VAL A 20 6.83 -13.21 -5.19
N HIS A 21 7.65 -12.17 -5.01
CA HIS A 21 7.85 -11.14 -6.04
C HIS A 21 8.49 -11.70 -7.31
N GLN A 22 9.58 -12.47 -7.18
CA GLN A 22 10.30 -13.05 -8.30
C GLN A 22 9.42 -13.97 -9.15
N HIS A 23 8.63 -14.82 -8.50
CA HIS A 23 7.75 -15.77 -9.20
C HIS A 23 6.38 -15.19 -9.56
N ARG A 24 6.05 -13.99 -9.07
CA ARG A 24 4.73 -13.35 -9.19
C ARG A 24 3.58 -14.28 -8.79
N ALA A 25 3.81 -15.08 -7.76
CA ALA A 25 2.88 -16.09 -7.30
C ALA A 25 3.02 -16.28 -5.79
N ALA A 26 1.89 -16.49 -5.11
CA ALA A 26 1.86 -16.78 -3.68
C ALA A 26 1.18 -18.13 -3.46
N SER A 27 1.95 -19.15 -3.09
CA SER A 27 1.40 -20.47 -2.75
C SER A 27 2.28 -21.20 -1.76
N THR A 28 1.69 -22.01 -0.89
CA THR A 28 2.42 -22.83 0.10
C THR A 28 3.45 -23.73 -0.58
N ALA A 29 3.07 -24.39 -1.69
CA ALA A 29 3.98 -25.24 -2.45
C ALA A 29 5.19 -24.50 -3.03
N LEU A 30 5.03 -23.23 -3.45
CA LEU A 30 6.14 -22.40 -3.92
C LEU A 30 7.14 -22.17 -2.79
N ILE A 31 6.66 -21.72 -1.64
CA ILE A 31 7.50 -21.42 -0.47
C ILE A 31 8.20 -22.68 0.04
N GLN A 32 7.49 -23.80 0.18
CA GLN A 32 8.05 -25.07 0.64
C GLN A 32 9.22 -25.54 -0.22
N ARG A 33 9.07 -25.50 -1.55
CA ARG A 33 10.08 -26.03 -2.47
C ARG A 33 11.35 -25.18 -2.49
N HIS A 34 11.20 -23.85 -2.47
CA HIS A 34 12.33 -22.93 -2.60
C HIS A 34 13.05 -22.68 -1.28
N LEU A 35 12.31 -22.55 -0.16
CA LEU A 35 12.90 -22.35 1.16
C LEU A 35 13.20 -23.67 1.89
N ARG A 36 12.76 -24.81 1.35
CA ARG A 36 12.97 -26.16 1.90
C ARG A 36 12.46 -26.29 3.35
N ILE A 37 11.32 -25.67 3.64
CA ILE A 37 10.66 -25.69 4.95
C ILE A 37 9.39 -26.55 4.95
N GLY A 38 8.91 -26.88 6.15
CA GLY A 38 7.67 -27.62 6.35
C GLY A 38 6.43 -26.87 5.83
N TRP A 39 5.33 -27.61 5.64
CA TRP A 39 4.07 -27.03 5.16
C TRP A 39 3.51 -25.97 6.13
N ARG A 40 3.52 -26.25 7.44
CA ARG A 40 3.02 -25.32 8.48
C ARG A 40 3.81 -24.02 8.50
N ALA A 41 5.13 -24.14 8.44
CA ALA A 41 6.06 -23.02 8.31
C ALA A 41 5.77 -22.15 7.08
N ALA A 42 5.59 -22.78 5.91
CA ALA A 42 5.25 -22.09 4.68
C ALA A 42 3.88 -21.39 4.71
N GLU A 43 2.88 -22.04 5.34
CA GLU A 43 1.56 -21.45 5.54
C GLU A 43 1.62 -20.26 6.49
N ALA A 44 2.33 -20.38 7.62
CA ALA A 44 2.53 -19.31 8.58
C ALA A 44 3.22 -18.08 7.96
N LEU A 45 4.21 -18.29 7.09
CA LEU A 45 4.85 -17.21 6.33
C LEU A 45 3.88 -16.48 5.41
N LEU A 46 3.00 -17.20 4.71
CA LEU A 46 2.00 -16.60 3.83
C LEU A 46 0.90 -15.86 4.60
N GLU A 47 0.47 -16.40 5.74
CA GLU A 47 -0.44 -15.70 6.67
C GLU A 47 0.17 -14.40 7.17
N ARG A 48 1.43 -14.48 7.64
CA ARG A 48 2.19 -13.30 8.07
C ARG A 48 2.31 -12.29 6.94
N MET A 49 2.61 -12.74 5.71
CA MET A 49 2.70 -11.86 4.54
C MET A 49 1.37 -11.16 4.25
N ALA A 50 0.26 -11.88 4.33
CA ALA A 50 -1.07 -11.32 4.10
C ALA A 50 -1.52 -10.34 5.20
N ALA A 51 -0.98 -10.48 6.42
CA ALA A 51 -1.26 -9.58 7.53
C ALA A 51 -0.36 -8.34 7.55
N GLU A 52 0.93 -8.50 7.25
CA GLU A 52 1.95 -7.44 7.39
C GLU A 52 2.21 -6.67 6.10
N THR A 53 1.83 -7.23 4.94
CA THR A 53 2.13 -6.65 3.63
C THR A 53 0.90 -6.62 2.73
N MET A 54 1.00 -5.90 1.61
CA MET A 54 -0.02 -5.91 0.54
C MET A 54 0.37 -6.79 -0.65
N VAL A 55 1.50 -7.51 -0.56
CA VAL A 55 2.02 -8.31 -1.67
C VAL A 55 1.25 -9.61 -1.85
N VAL A 56 0.58 -10.06 -0.78
CA VAL A 56 -0.20 -11.29 -0.74
C VAL A 56 -1.57 -11.00 -0.13
N ARG A 57 -2.61 -11.62 -0.69
CA ARG A 57 -3.95 -11.62 -0.09
C ARG A 57 -4.45 -13.05 0.06
N LYS A 58 -4.95 -13.38 1.26
CA LYS A 58 -5.64 -14.64 1.50
C LYS A 58 -7.08 -14.57 0.98
N MET A 59 -7.49 -15.59 0.22
CA MET A 59 -8.82 -15.73 -0.35
C MET A 59 -9.72 -16.61 0.55
N GLN A 60 -11.04 -16.50 0.38
CA GLN A 60 -12.02 -17.28 1.15
C GLN A 60 -11.92 -18.80 0.92
N ASN A 61 -11.38 -19.22 -0.23
CA ASN A 61 -11.15 -20.62 -0.56
C ASN A 61 -9.81 -21.17 0.00
N GLY A 62 -9.11 -20.40 0.84
CA GLY A 62 -7.83 -20.79 1.43
C GLY A 62 -6.61 -20.62 0.52
N LEU A 63 -6.79 -20.14 -0.72
CA LEU A 63 -5.68 -19.81 -1.61
C LEU A 63 -5.09 -18.44 -1.30
N TYR A 64 -3.84 -18.24 -1.73
CA TYR A 64 -3.15 -16.95 -1.65
C TYR A 64 -3.02 -16.36 -3.05
N LEU A 65 -3.28 -15.07 -3.18
CA LEU A 65 -3.12 -14.32 -4.41
C LEU A 65 -1.92 -13.39 -4.27
N TYR A 66 -0.99 -13.46 -5.22
CA TYR A 66 0.04 -12.43 -5.35
C TYR A 66 -0.57 -11.16 -5.95
N ILE A 67 -0.37 -10.03 -5.29
CA ILE A 67 -0.79 -8.72 -5.77
C ILE A 67 0.43 -8.03 -6.38
N HIS A 68 0.46 -7.93 -7.70
CA HIS A 68 1.56 -7.34 -8.47
C HIS A 68 1.45 -5.81 -8.62
N GLY A 69 2.60 -5.14 -8.51
CA GLY A 69 2.95 -3.91 -9.24
C GLY A 69 2.15 -2.66 -8.89
N PRO A 70 1.93 -1.71 -9.84
CA PRO A 70 1.43 -0.37 -9.54
C PRO A 70 0.11 -0.37 -8.79
N ILE A 71 -0.72 -1.42 -8.95
CA ILE A 71 -1.97 -1.61 -8.20
C ILE A 71 -1.70 -1.87 -6.72
N GLY A 72 -0.72 -2.71 -6.36
CA GLY A 72 -0.34 -2.96 -4.97
C GLY A 72 0.20 -1.69 -4.30
N GLU A 73 1.05 -0.94 -5.01
CA GLU A 73 1.55 0.36 -4.53
C GLU A 73 0.44 1.40 -4.42
N GLU A 74 -0.49 1.44 -5.37
CA GLU A 74 -1.60 2.38 -5.38
C GLU A 74 -2.61 2.06 -4.28
N LEU A 75 -2.91 0.78 -4.04
CA LEU A 75 -3.68 0.33 -2.89
C LEU A 75 -2.98 0.66 -1.56
N ALA A 76 -1.65 0.59 -1.52
CA ALA A 76 -0.85 1.01 -0.36
C ALA A 76 -1.00 2.50 -0.07
N ARG A 77 -0.84 3.33 -1.11
CA ARG A 77 -1.02 4.78 -1.04
C ARG A 77 -2.43 5.13 -0.56
N LEU A 78 -3.46 4.53 -1.16
CA LEU A 78 -4.86 4.74 -0.80
C LEU A 78 -5.18 4.30 0.63
N THR A 79 -4.74 3.11 1.03
CA THR A 79 -5.04 2.56 2.36
C THR A 79 -4.36 3.37 3.46
N SER A 80 -3.13 3.83 3.22
CA SER A 80 -2.38 4.69 4.15
C SER A 80 -3.09 6.03 4.36
N PHE A 81 -3.53 6.66 3.26
CA PHE A 81 -4.31 7.90 3.34
C PHE A 81 -5.67 7.71 4.03
N THR A 82 -6.39 6.62 3.74
CA THR A 82 -7.65 6.32 4.42
C THR A 82 -7.47 6.19 5.94
N ARG A 83 -6.35 5.61 6.40
CA ARG A 83 -6.05 5.52 7.84
C ARG A 83 -5.87 6.90 8.48
N GLU A 84 -5.16 7.80 7.81
CA GLU A 84 -5.00 9.20 8.26
C GLU A 84 -6.35 9.93 8.35
N VAL A 85 -7.21 9.76 7.34
CA VAL A 85 -8.58 10.33 7.34
C VAL A 85 -9.40 9.79 8.51
N LEU A 86 -9.43 8.47 8.69
CA LEU A 86 -10.18 7.84 9.78
C LEU A 86 -9.65 8.29 11.14
N SER A 87 -8.33 8.44 11.29
CA SER A 87 -7.72 8.98 12.51
C SER A 87 -8.17 10.42 12.75
N ALA A 88 -8.16 11.29 11.74
CA ALA A 88 -8.62 12.67 11.88
C ALA A 88 -10.11 12.74 12.31
N LEU A 89 -10.96 11.89 11.72
CA LEU A 89 -12.39 11.81 12.06
C LEU A 89 -12.65 11.42 13.52
N THR A 90 -11.73 10.71 14.19
CA THR A 90 -11.90 10.39 15.62
C THR A 90 -11.89 11.63 16.53
N THR A 91 -11.37 12.75 16.05
CA THR A 91 -11.29 14.02 16.81
C THR A 91 -12.41 15.01 16.48
N ASP A 92 -13.41 14.59 15.68
CA ASP A 92 -14.56 15.40 15.21
C ASP A 92 -14.18 16.70 14.50
N ARG A 93 -12.92 16.81 14.05
CA ARG A 93 -12.41 17.93 13.25
C ARG A 93 -11.54 17.40 12.12
N VAL A 94 -11.92 17.76 10.90
CA VAL A 94 -11.13 17.48 9.70
C VAL A 94 -10.43 18.76 9.26
N ASP A 95 -9.11 18.80 9.39
CA ASP A 95 -8.27 19.88 8.88
C ASP A 95 -7.90 19.60 7.41
N ALA A 96 -8.33 20.49 6.51
CA ALA A 96 -8.08 20.37 5.08
C ALA A 96 -6.59 20.43 4.74
N ASP A 97 -5.78 21.18 5.48
CA ASP A 97 -4.34 21.31 5.24
C ASP A 97 -3.61 20.05 5.71
N GLN A 98 -4.03 19.47 6.84
CA GLN A 98 -3.55 18.17 7.29
C GLN A 98 -3.82 17.07 6.26
N LEU A 99 -5.02 17.03 5.68
CA LEU A 99 -5.39 16.05 4.66
C LEU A 99 -4.61 16.25 3.35
N ARG A 100 -4.41 17.48 2.90
CA ARG A 100 -3.58 17.77 1.72
C ARG A 100 -2.15 17.31 1.92
N ALA A 101 -1.57 17.60 3.09
CA ALA A 101 -0.24 17.14 3.44
C ALA A 101 -0.16 15.61 3.46
N ALA A 102 -1.15 14.92 4.04
CA ALA A 102 -1.22 13.46 4.02
C ALA A 102 -1.32 12.89 2.60
N ALA A 103 -2.14 13.48 1.74
CA ALA A 103 -2.27 13.05 0.34
C ALA A 103 -0.96 13.21 -0.44
N ILE A 104 -0.19 14.29 -0.22
CA ILE A 104 1.15 14.45 -0.81
C ILE A 104 2.12 13.42 -0.25
N ARG A 105 2.17 13.22 1.07
CA ARG A 105 3.06 12.24 1.72
C ARG A 105 2.84 10.83 1.16
N HIS A 106 1.59 10.45 0.92
CA HIS A 106 1.24 9.15 0.34
C HIS A 106 1.22 9.15 -1.19
N GLY A 107 1.70 10.21 -1.85
CA GLY A 107 1.83 10.25 -3.31
C GLY A 107 0.51 10.30 -4.08
N LEU A 108 -0.62 10.57 -3.42
CA LEU A 108 -1.94 10.70 -4.03
C LEU A 108 -2.17 12.09 -4.63
N ALA A 109 -1.41 13.09 -4.19
CA ALA A 109 -1.48 14.45 -4.71
C ALA A 109 -0.09 15.06 -4.91
N LYS A 110 -0.01 16.08 -5.77
CA LYS A 110 1.16 16.92 -5.99
C LYS A 110 0.80 18.38 -5.81
N GLU A 111 1.72 19.10 -5.20
CA GLU A 111 1.68 20.55 -5.14
C GLU A 111 2.15 21.14 -6.48
N THR A 112 1.45 22.14 -7.00
CA THR A 112 1.84 22.81 -8.23
C THR A 112 1.48 24.29 -8.15
N THR A 113 2.45 25.14 -8.49
CA THR A 113 2.19 26.57 -8.67
C THR A 113 1.51 26.80 -10.01
N VAL A 114 0.36 27.46 -9.98
CA VAL A 114 -0.43 27.76 -11.18
C VAL A 114 -0.57 29.26 -11.34
N SER A 115 -0.46 29.73 -12.57
CA SER A 115 -0.58 31.14 -12.96
C SER A 115 -1.95 31.49 -13.54
N ALA A 116 -2.82 30.50 -13.69
CA ALA A 116 -4.19 30.63 -14.17
C ALA A 116 -5.09 29.57 -13.51
N ARG A 117 -6.41 29.79 -13.60
CA ARG A 117 -7.42 28.86 -13.06
C ARG A 117 -7.28 27.47 -13.69
N CYS A 118 -7.27 26.44 -12.86
CA CYS A 118 -7.13 25.04 -13.31
C CYS A 118 -8.43 24.43 -13.85
N GLY A 119 -9.57 25.08 -13.60
CA GLY A 119 -10.91 24.55 -13.89
C GLY A 119 -11.85 24.81 -12.71
N GLU A 120 -13.16 24.64 -12.93
CA GLU A 120 -14.21 25.04 -11.99
C GLU A 120 -14.24 24.21 -10.70
N ALA A 121 -13.62 23.02 -10.70
CA ALA A 121 -13.57 22.12 -9.56
C ALA A 121 -12.24 22.11 -8.76
N CYS A 122 -11.18 22.86 -9.16
CA CYS A 122 -10.01 23.03 -8.27
C CYS A 122 -10.32 24.09 -7.21
N ALA A 123 -9.76 23.93 -6.02
CA ALA A 123 -9.74 24.95 -4.97
C ALA A 123 -9.23 26.33 -5.45
N CYS A 124 -8.39 26.40 -6.49
CA CYS A 124 -7.95 27.68 -7.07
C CYS A 124 -9.02 28.41 -7.90
N ALA A 125 -10.17 27.79 -8.18
CA ALA A 125 -11.25 28.40 -8.96
C ALA A 125 -11.86 29.63 -8.28
N THR A 126 -11.83 29.67 -6.95
CA THR A 126 -12.35 30.77 -6.13
C THR A 126 -11.33 31.88 -5.88
N LEU A 127 -10.09 31.71 -6.36
CA LEU A 127 -9.02 32.70 -6.21
C LEU A 127 -8.98 33.64 -7.42
N PHE A 128 -8.64 34.91 -7.15
CA PHE A 128 -8.61 36.00 -8.14
C PHE A 128 -7.22 36.64 -8.28
N GLU A 129 -6.27 36.27 -7.40
CA GLU A 129 -4.87 36.69 -7.47
C GLU A 129 -3.99 35.46 -7.74
N PHE A 130 -3.01 35.60 -8.63
CA PHE A 130 -2.11 34.54 -9.08
C PHE A 130 -0.67 35.07 -9.11
N PRO A 131 0.37 34.22 -8.94
CA PRO A 131 0.33 32.75 -8.87
C PRO A 131 -0.13 32.20 -7.51
N VAL A 132 -0.71 31.00 -7.51
CA VAL A 132 -1.17 30.30 -6.30
C VAL A 132 -0.74 28.84 -6.31
N VAL A 133 -0.69 28.24 -5.13
CA VAL A 133 -0.48 26.81 -4.94
C VAL A 133 -1.83 26.07 -5.12
N CYS A 134 -1.98 25.23 -6.15
CA CYS A 134 -3.09 24.27 -6.29
C CYS A 134 -2.54 22.86 -6.07
N PHE A 135 -3.39 21.98 -5.55
CA PHE A 135 -3.10 20.57 -5.33
C PHE A 135 -3.78 19.76 -6.43
N ARG A 136 -3.03 18.91 -7.13
CA ARG A 136 -3.57 18.03 -8.17
C ARG A 136 -3.46 16.58 -7.75
N PRO A 137 -4.45 15.72 -8.07
CA PRO A 137 -4.28 14.28 -7.95
C PRO A 137 -3.03 13.85 -8.73
N SER A 138 -2.19 13.02 -8.13
CA SER A 138 -1.20 12.27 -8.89
C SER A 138 -1.99 11.38 -9.84
N ALA A 139 -1.86 11.58 -11.16
CA ALA A 139 -2.47 10.67 -12.11
C ALA A 139 -2.02 9.23 -11.75
N ALA A 140 -2.98 8.35 -11.45
CA ALA A 140 -2.77 6.92 -11.52
C ALA A 140 -2.17 6.66 -12.91
N GLY A 141 -0.96 6.08 -12.96
CA GLY A 141 -0.14 6.05 -14.16
C GLY A 141 -0.92 5.59 -15.40
N GLY A 142 -0.83 6.38 -16.48
CA GLY A 142 -1.22 5.97 -17.82
C GLY A 142 -0.16 5.08 -18.46
#